data_AF-A0AAC9X7R2-F1
#
_entry.id   AF-A0AAC9X7R2-F1
#
_cell.length_a   1.000
_cell.length_b   1.000
_cell.length_c   1.000
_cell.angle_alpha   90.00
_cell.angle_beta   90.00
_cell.angle_gamma   90.00
#
_symmetry.space_group_name_H-M   'P 1'
#
loop_
_entity.id
_entity.type
_entity.pdbx_description
1 polymer ?
#
loop_
_entity_poly.entity_id
_entity_poly.type
_entity_poly.pdbx_seq_one_letter_code
_entity_poly.pdbx_strand_id
1 'polypeptide(L)'
;MSPISIELIIQISIGLSASLILLFAFLPQTFLTIKTKNTAALTISMFIICFIARLCFSLSAILTIIIYIHNQDYGLSLYALTLPVLICHGINMLLNLIIAFIKINNVYKAKIHKMNENEYIAFAYAQKLKKKVLIKNK
;
A
#
# COMPACT_ATOMS: atom_id res chain seq x y z
N MET A 1 12.28 30.81 22.35
CA MET A 1 11.81 29.47 21.96
C MET A 1 11.84 28.60 23.20
N SER A 2 10.72 28.00 23.61
CA SER A 2 10.74 27.00 24.68
C SER A 2 11.52 25.77 24.18
N PRO A 3 12.30 25.09 25.04
CA PRO A 3 12.97 23.87 24.66
C PRO A 3 11.94 22.82 24.23
N ILE A 4 12.24 22.10 23.15
CA ILE A 4 11.46 20.93 22.71
C ILE A 4 11.47 19.93 23.86
N SER A 5 10.29 19.49 24.32
CA SER A 5 10.21 18.51 25.40
C SER A 5 10.76 17.15 24.94
N ILE A 6 11.38 16.41 25.85
CA ILE A 6 11.86 15.04 25.57
C ILE A 6 10.72 14.15 25.09
N GLU A 7 9.52 14.32 25.65
CA GLU A 7 8.32 13.62 25.24
C GLU A 7 8.01 13.85 23.75
N LEU A 8 8.08 15.10 23.29
CA LEU A 8 7.85 15.44 21.90
C LEU A 8 8.90 14.77 20.99
N ILE A 9 10.18 14.78 21.37
CA ILE A 9 11.25 14.10 20.59
C ILE A 9 10.95 12.60 20.45
N ILE A 10 10.52 11.95 21.53
CA ILE A 10 10.18 10.52 21.54
C ILE A 10 8.99 10.25 20.61
N GLN A 11 7.92 11.03 20.72
CA GLN A 11 6.72 10.90 19.90
C GLN A 11 7.05 11.03 18.41
N ILE A 12 7.81 12.07 18.03
CA ILE A 12 8.27 12.30 16.65
C ILE A 12 9.08 11.12 16.13
N SER A 13 10.04 10.65 16.92
CA SER A 13 10.94 9.56 16.54
C SER A 13 10.17 8.26 16.30
N ILE A 14 9.22 7.94 17.18
CA ILE A 14 8.38 6.73 17.07
C ILE A 14 7.42 6.87 15.88
N GLY A 15 6.72 8.00 15.76
CA GLY A 15 5.74 8.24 14.69
C GLY A 15 6.35 8.16 13.29
N LEU A 16 7.50 8.79 13.08
CA LEU A 16 8.24 8.71 11.82
C LEU A 16 8.76 7.31 11.56
N SER A 17 9.40 6.67 12.55
CA SER A 17 9.97 5.32 12.38
C SER A 17 8.89 4.28 12.08
N ALA A 18 7.76 4.30 12.81
CA ALA A 18 6.63 3.42 12.56
C ALA A 18 6.04 3.63 11.17
N SER A 19 5.89 4.90 10.74
CA SER A 19 5.41 5.25 9.41
C SER A 19 6.33 4.72 8.30
N LEU A 20 7.65 4.85 8.47
CA LEU A 20 8.63 4.33 7.51
C LEU A 20 8.63 2.80 7.46
N ILE A 21 8.67 2.14 8.61
CA ILE A 21 8.62 0.67 8.69
C ILE A 21 7.36 0.15 7.99
N LEU A 22 6.20 0.76 8.27
CA LEU A 22 4.94 0.35 7.67
C LEU A 22 4.94 0.57 6.15
N LEU A 23 5.53 1.66 5.66
CA LEU A 23 5.67 1.92 4.23
C LEU A 23 6.55 0.85 3.54
N PHE A 24 7.71 0.55 4.13
CA PHE A 24 8.64 -0.43 3.59
C PHE A 24 8.17 -1.88 3.74
N ALA A 25 7.25 -2.17 4.65
CA ALA A 25 6.68 -3.51 4.79
C ALA A 25 5.85 -3.95 3.57
N PHE A 26 5.13 -3.01 2.93
CA PHE A 26 4.26 -3.33 1.78
C PHE A 26 4.96 -3.20 0.42
N LEU A 27 6.00 -2.36 0.31
CA LEU A 27 6.73 -2.11 -0.93
C LEU A 27 7.22 -3.39 -1.62
N PRO A 28 7.95 -4.32 -0.94
CA PRO A 28 8.50 -5.51 -1.58
C PRO A 28 7.43 -6.39 -2.20
N GLN A 29 6.32 -6.60 -1.48
CA GLN A 29 5.19 -7.40 -1.98
C GLN A 29 4.51 -6.74 -3.17
N THR A 30 4.34 -5.41 -3.15
CA THR A 30 3.80 -4.66 -4.29
C THR A 30 4.69 -4.80 -5.52
N PHE A 31 6.00 -4.58 -5.39
CA PHE A 31 6.94 -4.74 -6.50
C PHE A 31 6.96 -6.16 -7.05
N LEU A 32 7.00 -7.16 -6.17
CA LEU A 32 6.96 -8.56 -6.56
C LEU A 32 5.68 -8.88 -7.34
N THR A 33 4.53 -8.40 -6.86
CA THR A 33 3.23 -8.63 -7.50
C THR A 33 3.15 -7.92 -8.85
N ILE A 34 3.64 -6.69 -8.97
CA ILE A 34 3.69 -5.95 -10.25
C ILE A 34 4.55 -6.71 -11.27
N LYS A 35 5.72 -7.20 -10.86
CA LYS A 35 6.70 -7.88 -11.71
C LYS A 35 6.22 -9.26 -12.16
N THR A 36 5.71 -10.05 -11.23
CA THR A 36 5.35 -11.46 -11.47
C THR A 36 3.91 -11.62 -11.95
N LYS A 37 3.04 -10.64 -11.65
CA LYS A 37 1.58 -10.75 -11.77
C LYS A 37 1.00 -11.92 -10.99
N ASN A 38 1.75 -12.50 -10.05
CA ASN A 38 1.28 -13.61 -9.23
C ASN A 38 0.54 -13.07 -8.00
N THR A 39 -0.74 -13.42 -7.89
CA THR A 39 -1.63 -13.02 -6.79
C THR A 39 -2.25 -14.21 -6.07
N ALA A 40 -1.79 -15.44 -6.33
CA ALA A 40 -2.38 -16.68 -5.84
C ALA A 40 -2.55 -16.71 -4.32
N ALA A 41 -1.52 -16.30 -3.57
CA ALA A 41 -1.51 -16.30 -2.11
C ALA A 41 -2.25 -15.11 -1.48
N LEU A 42 -2.75 -14.16 -2.27
CA LEU A 42 -3.31 -12.90 -1.77
C LEU A 42 -4.83 -12.96 -1.81
N THR A 43 -5.50 -12.64 -0.70
CA THR A 43 -6.96 -12.67 -0.62
C THR A 43 -7.56 -11.27 -0.86
N ILE A 44 -8.69 -11.21 -1.55
CA ILE A 44 -9.41 -9.94 -1.79
C ILE A 44 -9.89 -9.33 -0.46
N SER A 45 -10.34 -10.18 0.48
CA SER A 45 -10.79 -9.75 1.81
C SER A 45 -9.72 -9.00 2.58
N MET A 46 -8.46 -9.48 2.54
CA MET A 46 -7.33 -8.77 3.15
C MET A 46 -7.16 -7.37 2.55
N PHE A 47 -7.25 -7.22 1.23
CA PHE A 47 -7.14 -5.91 0.59
C PHE A 47 -8.26 -4.96 0.99
N ILE A 48 -9.50 -5.45 1.08
CA ILE A 48 -10.65 -4.65 1.51
C ILE A 48 -10.46 -4.16 2.95
N ILE A 49 -10.11 -5.06 3.87
CA ILE A 49 -9.90 -4.72 5.29
C ILE A 49 -8.75 -3.72 5.42
N CYS A 50 -7.61 -3.97 4.77
CA CYS A 50 -6.49 -3.04 4.78
C CYS A 50 -6.83 -1.68 4.16
N PHE A 51 -7.68 -1.65 3.13
CA PHE A 51 -8.12 -0.40 2.50
C PHE A 51 -8.97 0.42 3.46
N ILE A 52 -9.99 -0.20 4.08
CA ILE A 52 -10.87 0.47 5.05
C ILE A 52 -10.04 1.01 6.22
N ALA A 53 -9.15 0.19 6.79
CA ALA A 53 -8.29 0.64 7.90
C ALA A 53 -7.43 1.85 7.51
N ARG A 54 -6.76 1.81 6.35
CA ARG A 54 -5.93 2.92 5.86
C ARG A 54 -6.74 4.18 5.55
N LEU A 55 -7.95 4.02 5.03
CA LEU A 55 -8.87 5.13 4.82
C LEU A 55 -9.26 5.78 6.16
N CYS A 56 -9.64 4.99 7.17
CA CYS A 56 -9.96 5.50 8.51
C CYS A 56 -8.78 6.25 9.14
N PHE A 57 -7.56 5.71 9.07
CA PHE A 57 -6.36 6.42 9.57
C PHE A 57 -6.08 7.72 8.81
N SER A 58 -6.27 7.72 7.49
CA SER A 58 -6.09 8.91 6.66
C SER A 58 -7.12 9.99 7.00
N LEU A 59 -8.40 9.60 7.17
CA LEU A 59 -9.47 10.50 7.57
C LEU A 59 -9.24 11.07 8.98
N SER A 60 -8.78 10.22 9.92
CA SER A 60 -8.40 10.67 11.26
C SER A 60 -7.30 11.72 11.20
N ALA A 61 -6.25 11.49 10.41
CA ALA A 61 -5.16 12.44 10.27
C ALA A 61 -5.61 13.77 9.64
N ILE A 62 -6.47 13.71 8.62
CA ILE A 62 -7.08 14.91 8.00
C ILE A 62 -7.91 15.68 9.03
N LEU A 63 -8.77 15.00 9.79
CA LEU A 63 -9.58 15.62 10.83
C LEU A 63 -8.71 16.32 11.88
N THR A 64 -7.63 15.66 12.33
CA THR A 64 -6.66 16.25 13.25
C THR A 64 -6.04 17.51 12.67
N ILE A 65 -5.57 17.48 11.40
CA ILE A 65 -5.03 18.68 10.72
C ILE A 65 -6.05 19.82 10.70
N ILE A 66 -7.32 19.53 10.36
CA ILE A 66 -8.39 20.54 10.31
C ILE A 66 -8.60 21.19 11.68
N ILE A 67 -8.67 20.39 12.75
CA ILE A 67 -8.85 20.89 14.12
C ILE A 67 -7.69 21.82 14.52
N TYR A 68 -6.46 21.44 14.22
CA TYR A 68 -5.29 22.27 14.53
C TYR A 68 -5.27 23.60 13.75
N ILE A 69 -5.61 23.56 12.46
CA ILE A 69 -5.74 24.77 11.64
C ILE A 69 -6.84 25.69 12.21
N HIS A 70 -7.99 25.11 12.57
CA HIS A 70 -9.12 25.86 13.13
C HIS A 70 -8.75 26.55 14.46
N ASN A 71 -8.00 25.86 15.32
CA ASN A 71 -7.56 26.38 16.61
C ASN A 71 -6.30 27.27 16.53
N GLN A 72 -5.74 27.48 15.34
CA GLN A 72 -4.48 28.17 15.11
C GLN A 72 -3.28 27.62 15.92
N ASP A 73 -3.33 26.33 16.26
CA ASP A 73 -2.29 25.65 17.02
C ASP A 73 -1.37 24.88 16.06
N TYR A 74 -0.43 25.61 15.45
CA TYR A 74 0.52 25.06 14.47
C TYR A 74 1.73 24.39 15.13
N GLY A 75 1.52 23.69 16.25
CA GLY A 75 2.57 23.04 17.02
C GLY A 75 3.39 22.03 16.21
N LEU A 76 4.67 21.89 16.58
CA LEU A 76 5.62 20.94 15.98
C LEU A 76 5.11 19.48 16.01
N SER A 77 4.26 19.14 16.98
CA SER A 77 3.61 17.84 17.13
C SER A 77 2.70 17.48 15.95
N LEU A 78 1.98 18.45 15.37
CA LEU A 78 1.10 18.22 14.21
C LEU A 78 1.89 17.71 13.00
N TYR A 79 2.98 18.39 12.67
CA TYR A 79 3.81 18.07 11.50
C TYR A 79 4.57 16.77 11.66
N ALA A 80 4.85 16.37 12.89
CA ALA A 80 5.75 15.28 13.17
C ALA A 80 5.04 13.96 13.53
N LEU A 81 3.73 14.00 13.80
CA LEU A 81 2.90 12.83 14.05
C LEU A 81 1.82 12.65 12.97
N THR A 82 1.06 13.69 12.68
CA THR A 82 -0.15 13.58 11.85
C THR A 82 0.19 13.49 10.37
N LEU A 83 1.14 14.30 9.91
CA LEU A 83 1.53 14.30 8.49
C LEU A 83 2.24 12.99 8.05
N PRO A 84 3.16 12.40 8.83
CA PRO A 84 3.74 11.09 8.52
C PRO A 84 2.70 9.97 8.42
N VAL A 85 1.73 9.95 9.34
CA VAL A 85 0.61 8.99 9.33
C VAL A 85 -0.21 9.14 8.04
N LEU A 86 -0.58 10.38 7.68
CA LEU A 86 -1.33 10.66 6.46
C LEU A 86 -0.58 10.21 5.21
N ILE A 87 0.71 10.56 5.09
CA ILE A 87 1.55 10.19 3.95
C ILE A 87 1.70 8.66 3.88
N CYS A 88 2.00 8.01 5.01
CA CYS A 88 2.20 6.56 5.08
C CYS A 88 0.94 5.81 4.64
N HIS A 89 -0.21 6.12 5.23
CA HIS A 89 -1.46 5.44 4.90
C HIS A 89 -1.96 5.79 3.51
N GLY A 90 -1.75 7.02 3.04
CA GLY A 90 -2.05 7.45 1.68
C GLY A 90 -1.26 6.66 0.62
N ILE A 91 0.06 6.56 0.77
CA ILE A 91 0.89 5.77 -0.16
C ILE A 91 0.53 4.29 -0.06
N ASN A 92 0.39 3.75 1.14
CA ASN A 92 0.02 2.35 1.32
C ASN A 92 -1.36 2.03 0.74
N MET A 93 -2.31 2.95 0.78
CA MET A 93 -3.62 2.79 0.14
C MET A 93 -3.48 2.68 -1.39
N LEU A 94 -2.63 3.52 -2.01
CA LEU A 94 -2.32 3.43 -3.43
C LEU A 94 -1.66 2.09 -3.79
N LEU A 95 -0.67 1.65 -3.00
CA LEU A 95 -0.01 0.35 -3.20
C LEU A 95 -1.00 -0.82 -3.08
N ASN A 96 -1.97 -0.72 -2.16
CA ASN A 96 -3.05 -1.69 -2.01
C ASN A 96 -3.91 -1.78 -3.27
N LEU A 97 -4.31 -0.62 -3.81
CA LEU A 97 -5.14 -0.54 -5.00
C LEU A 97 -4.45 -1.16 -6.21
N ILE A 98 -3.14 -0.95 -6.37
CA ILE A 98 -2.37 -1.57 -7.46
C ILE A 98 -2.43 -3.10 -7.38
N ILE A 99 -2.22 -3.67 -6.18
CA ILE A 99 -2.28 -5.12 -6.02
C ILE A 99 -3.71 -5.63 -6.23
N ALA A 100 -4.71 -4.97 -5.64
CA ALA A 100 -6.11 -5.33 -5.79
C ALA A 100 -6.55 -5.33 -7.26
N PHE A 101 -6.12 -4.34 -8.05
CA PHE A 101 -6.39 -4.29 -9.48
C PHE A 101 -5.78 -5.49 -10.23
N ILE A 102 -4.53 -5.85 -9.93
CA ILE A 102 -3.89 -7.04 -10.53
C ILE A 102 -4.65 -8.31 -10.15
N LYS A 103 -5.04 -8.45 -8.89
CA LYS A 103 -5.83 -9.59 -8.37
C LYS A 103 -7.15 -9.72 -9.11
N ILE A 104 -7.94 -8.64 -9.17
CA ILE A 104 -9.25 -8.63 -9.84
C ILE A 104 -9.10 -8.97 -11.33
N ASN A 105 -8.08 -8.41 -12.00
CA ASN A 105 -7.82 -8.71 -13.41
C ASN A 105 -7.45 -10.19 -13.63
N ASN A 106 -6.65 -10.79 -12.75
CA ASN A 106 -6.31 -12.21 -12.83
C ASN A 106 -7.56 -13.09 -12.63
N VAL A 107 -8.39 -12.79 -11.63
CA VAL A 107 -9.66 -13.51 -11.39
C VAL A 107 -10.61 -13.38 -12.59
N TYR A 108 -10.74 -12.16 -13.14
CA TYR A 108 -11.57 -11.90 -14.32
C TYR A 108 -11.10 -12.70 -15.54
N LYS A 109 -9.79 -12.70 -15.82
CA LYS A 109 -9.24 -13.45 -16.95
C LYS A 109 -9.31 -14.96 -16.74
N ALA A 110 -9.14 -15.44 -15.51
CA ALA A 110 -9.33 -16.84 -15.16
C ALA A 110 -10.76 -17.30 -15.50
N LYS A 111 -11.76 -16.47 -15.13
CA LYS A 111 -13.17 -16.71 -15.46
C LYS A 111 -13.40 -16.78 -16.98
N ILE A 112 -12.81 -15.88 -17.76
CA ILE A 112 -12.89 -15.91 -19.24
C ILE A 112 -12.31 -17.21 -19.81
N HIS A 113 -11.20 -17.69 -19.26
CA HIS A 113 -10.53 -18.91 -19.71
C HIS A 113 -11.15 -20.18 -19.12
N LYS A 114 -12.24 -20.07 -18.33
CA LYS A 114 -12.86 -21.19 -17.60
C LYS A 114 -11.87 -21.95 -16.71
N MET A 115 -10.94 -21.22 -16.10
CA MET A 115 -9.91 -21.73 -15.19
C MET A 115 -10.07 -21.08 -13.82
N ASN A 116 -9.50 -21.69 -12.78
CA ASN A 116 -9.29 -20.98 -11.52
C ASN A 116 -8.10 -19.98 -11.64
N GLU A 117 -7.98 -19.07 -10.68
CA GLU A 117 -6.96 -18.02 -10.73
C GLU A 117 -5.52 -18.58 -10.78
N ASN A 118 -5.25 -19.64 -10.02
CA ASN A 118 -3.91 -20.23 -9.94
C ASN A 118 -3.52 -20.87 -11.28
N GLU A 119 -4.44 -21.62 -11.87
CA GLU A 119 -4.31 -22.19 -13.22
C GLU A 119 -4.06 -21.10 -14.26
N TYR A 120 -4.83 -20.01 -14.18
CA TYR A 120 -4.67 -18.88 -15.10
C TYR A 120 -3.29 -18.22 -14.98
N ILE A 121 -2.79 -18.01 -13.76
CA ILE A 121 -1.45 -17.44 -13.54
C ILE A 121 -0.37 -18.34 -14.15
N ALA A 122 -0.46 -19.65 -13.94
CA ALA A 122 0.47 -20.63 -14.53
C ALA A 122 0.40 -20.63 -16.07
N PHE A 123 -0.82 -20.62 -16.63
CA PHE A 123 -1.04 -20.53 -18.07
C PHE A 123 -0.45 -19.25 -18.67
N ALA A 124 -0.72 -18.09 -18.06
CA ALA A 124 -0.21 -16.80 -18.51
C ALA A 124 1.32 -16.72 -18.47
N TYR A 125 1.94 -17.32 -17.44
CA TYR A 125 3.38 -17.43 -17.34
C TYR A 125 3.98 -18.30 -18.45
N ALA A 126 3.38 -19.47 -18.72
CA ALA A 126 3.82 -20.36 -19.80
C ALA A 126 3.72 -19.69 -21.19
N GLN A 127 2.64 -18.95 -21.46
CA GLN A 127 2.49 -18.18 -22.70
C GLN A 127 3.55 -17.10 -22.86
N LYS A 128 3.89 -16.39 -21.77
CA LYS A 128 4.95 -15.38 -21.77
C LYS A 128 6.32 -15.98 -22.08
N LEU A 129 6.62 -17.17 -21.55
CA LEU A 129 7.86 -17.88 -21.85
C LEU A 129 7.94 -18.32 -23.31
N LYS A 130 6.87 -18.91 -23.85
CA LYS A 130 6.80 -19.30 -25.27
C LYS A 130 7.10 -18.11 -26.19
N LYS A 131 6.47 -16.96 -25.95
CA LYS A 131 6.71 -15.74 -26.74
C LYS A 131 8.16 -15.26 -26.67
N LYS A 132 8.80 -15.33 -25.50
CA LYS A 132 10.21 -14.93 -25.35
C LYS A 132 11.16 -15.83 -26.13
N VAL A 133 10.95 -17.16 -26.09
CA VAL A 133 11.77 -18.11 -26.86
C VAL A 133 11.62 -17.87 -28.35
N LEU A 134 10.39 -17.62 -28.82
CA LEU A 134 10.10 -17.38 -30.23
C LEU A 134 10.72 -16.09 -30.77
N ILE A 135 10.91 -15.07 -29.93
CA ILE A 135 11.62 -13.83 -30.29
C ILE A 135 13.14 -14.05 -30.33
N LYS A 136 13.69 -14.86 -29.42
CA LYS A 136 15.14 -15.12 -29.37
C LYS A 136 15.64 -15.98 -30.54
N ASN A 137 14.75 -16.77 -31.14
CA ASN A 137 15.07 -17.64 -32.28
C ASN A 137 14.78 -17.00 -33.65
N LYS A 138 14.44 -15.71 -33.68
CA LYS A 138 14.33 -14.89 -34.90
C LYS A 138 15.48 -13.90 -34.94
#